data_AF-A0A7M3MLV7-F1
#
_entry.id   AF-A0A7M3MLV7-F1
#
_cell.length_a   1.000
_cell.length_b   1.000
_cell.length_c   1.000
_cell.angle_alpha   90.00
_cell.angle_beta   90.00
_cell.angle_gamma   90.00
#
_symmetry.space_group_name_H-M   'P 1'
#
loop_
_entity.id
_entity.type
_entity.pdbx_description
1 polymer ?
#
loop_
_entity_poly.entity_id
_entity_poly.type
_entity_poly.pdbx_seq_one_letter_code
_entity_poly.pdbx_strand_id
1 'polypeptide(L)'
;MHDPREGITPDGMIRTGVTRGAIAPVYTPVLQAAVATVPGPVSLYVYGSVATGTATPPTSDVDLLSIGLPASEAERLSIELSERFRCRCRDVSVGPASWGDLEDQSDEGYGLRVFLRHYCVHLAGADPSDGLPEYPADARAARGFNGDIAQHLQRWRSALPRDTEVARLGTRIARKTLLAVAALVSLRDATWSTDRRACAARWNELEPAIWVDTLVAWLDAPPGDRDAITPVLEGPVAAIVRAFESEIGLWVSP
;
A
#
# COMPACT_ATOMS: atom_id res chain seq x y z
N MET A 1 -3.81 0.48 7.75
CA MET A 1 -3.73 -0.84 8.40
C MET A 1 -2.88 -0.61 9.61
N HIS A 2 -3.43 -0.84 10.79
CA HIS A 2 -2.63 -0.75 12.00
C HIS A 2 -1.93 -2.10 12.17
N ASP A 3 -0.61 -2.13 12.03
CA ASP A 3 0.20 -3.26 12.45
C ASP A 3 0.89 -2.87 13.76
N PRO A 4 0.46 -3.42 14.92
CA PRO A 4 0.99 -3.01 16.22
C PRO A 4 2.46 -3.41 16.42
N ARG A 5 3.03 -4.21 15.50
CA ARG A 5 4.42 -4.66 15.53
C ARG A 5 5.32 -3.87 14.59
N GLU A 6 4.75 -2.94 13.82
CA GLU A 6 5.48 -2.04 12.96
C GLU A 6 6.38 -1.11 13.77
N GLY A 7 7.54 -0.76 13.22
CA GLY A 7 8.48 0.14 13.85
C GLY A 7 9.90 -0.08 13.34
N ILE A 8 10.87 0.32 14.17
CA ILE A 8 12.29 0.22 13.85
C ILE A 8 12.99 -0.72 14.84
N THR A 9 13.94 -1.53 14.36
CA THR A 9 14.87 -2.29 15.20
C THR A 9 15.92 -1.38 15.85
N PRO A 10 16.70 -1.85 16.85
CA PRO A 10 17.81 -1.06 17.41
C PRO A 10 18.84 -0.61 16.37
N ASP A 11 19.00 -1.36 15.28
CA ASP A 11 19.95 -1.08 14.20
C ASP A 11 19.37 -0.19 13.09
N GLY A 12 18.18 0.39 13.30
CA GLY A 12 17.57 1.29 12.32
C GLY A 12 16.80 0.58 11.19
N MET A 13 16.57 -0.72 11.28
CA MET A 13 15.89 -1.49 10.23
C MET A 13 14.37 -1.46 10.38
N ILE A 14 13.66 -1.50 9.25
CA ILE A 14 12.21 -1.68 9.22
C ILE A 14 11.86 -3.00 9.91
N ARG A 15 10.84 -2.96 10.76
CA ARG A 15 10.22 -4.14 11.37
C ARG A 15 8.71 -4.09 11.15
N THR A 16 8.11 -5.24 10.88
CA THR A 16 6.66 -5.42 10.80
C THR A 16 6.22 -6.67 11.57
N GLY A 17 4.91 -6.84 11.70
CA GLY A 17 4.25 -8.02 12.21
C GLY A 17 4.00 -9.11 11.18
N VAL A 18 4.47 -8.95 9.94
CA VAL A 18 4.20 -9.93 8.89
C VAL A 18 4.85 -11.26 9.23
N THR A 19 4.06 -12.33 9.25
CA THR A 19 4.56 -13.69 9.45
C THR A 19 3.52 -14.72 9.03
N ARG A 20 3.97 -15.86 8.50
CA ARG A 20 3.08 -16.98 8.16
C ARG A 20 2.21 -17.43 9.35
N GLY A 21 2.75 -17.35 10.57
CA GLY A 21 2.04 -17.73 11.79
C GLY A 21 0.90 -16.78 12.19
N ALA A 22 0.85 -15.56 11.63
CA ALA A 22 -0.20 -14.59 11.91
C ALA A 22 -1.45 -14.79 11.03
N ILE A 23 -1.34 -15.57 9.95
CA ILE A 23 -2.44 -15.81 9.02
C ILE A 23 -3.51 -16.67 9.69
N ALA A 24 -4.70 -16.10 9.89
CA ALA A 24 -5.81 -16.83 10.47
C ALA A 24 -6.27 -17.99 9.56
N PRO A 25 -6.58 -19.19 10.11
CA PRO A 25 -6.95 -20.37 9.32
C PRO A 25 -8.15 -20.20 8.38
N VAL A 26 -9.04 -19.24 8.66
CA VAL A 26 -10.18 -18.89 7.82
C VAL A 26 -9.78 -18.45 6.40
N TYR A 27 -8.58 -17.88 6.24
CA TYR A 27 -8.05 -17.45 4.94
C TYR A 27 -7.32 -18.55 4.18
N THR A 28 -6.96 -19.68 4.83
CA THR A 28 -6.25 -20.79 4.20
C THR A 28 -6.90 -21.29 2.89
N PRO A 29 -8.24 -21.48 2.80
CA PRO A 29 -8.85 -21.90 1.55
C PRO A 29 -8.70 -20.89 0.40
N VAL A 30 -8.68 -19.59 0.72
CA VAL A 30 -8.48 -18.52 -0.28
C VAL A 30 -7.06 -18.58 -0.82
N LEU A 31 -6.07 -18.66 0.08
CA LEU A 31 -4.65 -18.71 -0.30
C LEU A 31 -4.30 -19.99 -1.07
N GLN A 32 -4.83 -21.13 -0.66
CA GLN A 32 -4.64 -22.40 -1.36
C GLN A 32 -5.25 -22.38 -2.77
N ALA A 33 -6.43 -21.78 -2.93
CA ALA A 33 -7.04 -21.62 -4.25
C ALA A 33 -6.20 -20.68 -5.13
N ALA A 34 -5.73 -19.55 -4.60
CA ALA A 34 -4.85 -18.65 -5.34
C ALA A 34 -3.57 -19.36 -5.81
N VAL A 35 -2.90 -20.11 -4.93
CA VAL A 35 -1.72 -20.92 -5.29
C VAL A 35 -2.03 -21.95 -6.37
N ALA A 36 -3.20 -22.59 -6.32
CA ALA A 36 -3.58 -23.61 -7.29
C ALA A 36 -3.95 -23.04 -8.67
N THR A 37 -4.41 -21.79 -8.75
CA THR A 37 -4.87 -21.19 -10.01
C THR A 37 -3.76 -20.44 -10.77
N VAL A 38 -2.71 -19.98 -10.08
CA VAL A 38 -1.63 -19.23 -10.72
C VAL A 38 -0.83 -20.11 -11.72
N PRO A 39 -0.72 -19.71 -12.99
CA PRO A 39 -0.04 -20.50 -14.02
C PRO A 39 1.48 -20.26 -14.05
N GLY A 40 2.27 -21.34 -14.19
CA GLY A 40 3.70 -21.26 -14.51
C GLY A 40 4.61 -20.85 -13.34
N PRO A 41 5.86 -20.40 -13.62
CA PRO A 41 6.85 -20.03 -12.61
C PRO A 41 6.59 -18.61 -12.08
N VAL A 42 5.46 -18.41 -11.41
CA VAL A 42 5.09 -17.14 -10.77
C VAL A 42 5.38 -17.22 -9.29
N SER A 43 5.96 -16.16 -8.73
CA SER A 43 6.06 -15.99 -7.28
C SER A 43 4.79 -15.35 -6.75
N LEU A 44 4.16 -15.95 -5.76
CA LEU A 44 2.94 -15.45 -5.14
C LEU A 44 3.18 -15.17 -3.66
N TYR A 45 2.68 -14.03 -3.20
CA TYR A 45 2.78 -13.59 -1.81
C TYR A 45 1.40 -13.13 -1.31
N VAL A 46 1.17 -13.24 -0.01
CA VAL A 46 0.11 -12.50 0.68
C VAL A 46 0.74 -11.36 1.46
N TYR A 47 0.09 -10.21 1.47
CA TYR A 47 0.50 -9.09 2.28
C TYR A 47 -0.69 -8.49 3.03
N GLY A 48 -0.44 -7.40 3.72
CA GLY A 48 -1.49 -6.62 4.32
C GLY A 48 -2.14 -7.31 5.52
N SER A 49 -3.44 -7.06 5.73
CA SER A 49 -4.08 -7.35 7.03
C SER A 49 -4.13 -8.84 7.34
N VAL A 50 -4.18 -9.68 6.29
CA VAL A 50 -4.11 -11.13 6.41
C VAL A 50 -2.71 -11.56 6.84
N ALA A 51 -1.66 -10.98 6.25
CA ALA A 51 -0.27 -11.29 6.56
C ALA A 51 0.16 -10.79 7.95
N THR A 52 -0.44 -9.70 8.44
CA THR A 52 -0.20 -9.16 9.79
C THR A 52 -1.12 -9.74 10.86
N GLY A 53 -2.10 -10.58 10.49
CA GLY A 53 -3.07 -11.17 11.42
C GLY A 53 -4.09 -10.18 12.00
N THR A 54 -4.29 -9.03 11.34
CA THR A 54 -5.24 -7.98 11.75
C THR A 54 -6.51 -7.96 10.90
N ALA A 55 -6.59 -8.84 9.89
CA ALA A 55 -7.78 -9.02 9.07
C ALA A 55 -8.97 -9.52 9.91
N THR A 56 -10.12 -8.91 9.69
CA THR A 56 -11.41 -9.28 10.27
C THR A 56 -12.30 -9.89 9.17
N PRO A 57 -12.63 -11.19 9.24
CA PRO A 57 -13.59 -11.80 8.32
C PRO A 57 -15.04 -11.36 8.61
N PRO A 58 -15.92 -11.28 7.60
CA PRO A 58 -15.64 -11.34 6.17
C PRO A 58 -15.33 -9.94 5.59
N THR A 59 -15.04 -8.94 6.42
CA THR A 59 -15.03 -7.53 6.01
C THR A 59 -13.67 -7.03 5.51
N SER A 60 -12.60 -7.79 5.73
CA SER A 60 -11.25 -7.48 5.23
C SER A 60 -10.99 -8.09 3.87
N ASP A 61 -10.13 -7.41 3.10
CA ASP A 61 -9.63 -7.90 1.82
C ASP A 61 -8.53 -8.94 2.02
N VAL A 62 -8.34 -9.79 1.01
CA VAL A 62 -7.15 -10.64 0.87
C VAL A 62 -6.30 -10.04 -0.24
N ASP A 63 -5.19 -9.41 0.13
CA ASP A 63 -4.29 -8.76 -0.82
C ASP A 63 -3.10 -9.67 -1.15
N LEU A 64 -2.94 -9.96 -2.44
CA LEU A 64 -1.90 -10.83 -2.99
C LEU A 64 -0.99 -10.04 -3.93
N LEU A 65 0.29 -10.39 -3.96
CA LEU A 65 1.26 -9.88 -4.93
C LEU A 65 1.77 -11.06 -5.76
N SER A 66 1.80 -10.88 -7.07
CA SER A 66 2.32 -11.86 -8.02
C SER A 66 3.52 -11.28 -8.77
N ILE A 67 4.54 -12.10 -9.03
CA ILE A 67 5.73 -11.71 -9.80
C ILE A 67 5.87 -12.61 -11.01
N GLY A 68 5.87 -12.01 -12.19
CA GLY A 68 5.88 -12.72 -13.48
C GLY A 68 4.50 -13.11 -13.98
N LEU A 69 3.42 -12.70 -13.30
CA LEU A 69 2.05 -12.87 -13.79
C LEU A 69 1.62 -11.62 -14.59
N PRO A 70 1.12 -11.76 -15.83
CA PRO A 70 0.62 -10.63 -16.61
C PRO A 70 -0.53 -9.90 -15.89
N ALA A 71 -0.58 -8.58 -16.01
CA ALA A 71 -1.59 -7.75 -15.32
C ALA A 71 -3.04 -8.16 -15.64
N SER A 72 -3.34 -8.50 -16.89
CA SER A 72 -4.67 -8.98 -17.30
C SER A 72 -5.06 -10.30 -16.63
N GLU A 73 -4.07 -11.15 -16.36
CA GLU A 73 -4.28 -12.44 -15.71
C GLU A 73 -4.44 -12.28 -14.20
N ALA A 74 -3.66 -11.40 -13.58
CA ALA A 74 -3.84 -11.01 -12.18
C ALA A 74 -5.23 -10.40 -11.92
N GLU A 75 -5.71 -9.53 -12.83
CA GLU A 75 -7.07 -8.97 -12.77
C GLU A 75 -8.14 -10.08 -12.88
N ARG A 76 -7.98 -10.99 -13.86
CA ARG A 76 -8.88 -12.14 -14.03
C ARG A 76 -8.95 -13.01 -12.76
N LEU A 77 -7.80 -13.32 -12.16
CA LEU A 77 -7.73 -14.08 -10.91
C LEU A 77 -8.37 -13.34 -9.73
N SER A 78 -8.19 -12.02 -9.64
CA SER A 78 -8.81 -11.20 -8.62
C SER A 78 -10.33 -11.36 -8.66
N ILE A 79 -10.94 -11.16 -9.84
CA ILE A 79 -12.38 -11.31 -10.04
C ILE A 79 -12.87 -12.72 -9.67
N GLU A 80 -12.21 -13.76 -10.20
CA GLU A 80 -12.58 -15.16 -9.94
C GLU A 80 -12.53 -15.51 -8.44
N LEU A 81 -11.44 -15.14 -7.76
CA LEU A 81 -11.25 -15.44 -6.34
C LEU A 81 -12.20 -14.63 -5.47
N SER A 82 -12.45 -13.36 -5.79
CA SER A 82 -13.43 -12.52 -5.08
C SER A 82 -14.83 -13.11 -5.15
N GLU A 83 -15.29 -13.52 -6.34
CA GLU A 83 -16.60 -14.17 -6.50
C GLU A 83 -16.70 -15.47 -5.72
N ARG A 84 -15.66 -16.31 -5.80
CA ARG A 84 -15.60 -17.62 -5.13
C ARG A 84 -15.58 -17.50 -3.61
N PHE A 85 -14.93 -16.46 -3.06
CA PHE A 85 -14.68 -16.31 -1.64
C PHE A 85 -15.38 -15.12 -0.97
N ARG A 86 -16.40 -14.54 -1.61
CA ARG A 86 -17.23 -13.43 -1.08
C ARG A 86 -17.82 -13.63 0.32
N CYS A 87 -17.93 -14.87 0.80
CA CYS A 87 -18.42 -15.17 2.16
C CYS A 87 -17.30 -15.22 3.22
N ARG A 88 -16.02 -15.10 2.82
CA ARG A 88 -14.84 -15.19 3.69
C ARG A 88 -14.06 -13.89 3.77
N CYS A 89 -14.11 -13.08 2.72
CA CYS A 89 -13.43 -11.80 2.61
C CYS A 89 -14.28 -10.84 1.77
N ARG A 90 -14.00 -9.55 1.90
CA ARG A 90 -14.71 -8.50 1.16
C ARG A 90 -14.34 -8.54 -0.31
N ASP A 91 -13.05 -8.71 -0.58
CA ASP A 91 -12.46 -8.79 -1.92
C ASP A 91 -11.16 -9.60 -1.87
N VAL A 92 -10.74 -10.15 -3.00
CA VAL A 92 -9.41 -10.72 -3.23
C VAL A 92 -8.75 -9.89 -4.33
N SER A 93 -7.61 -9.27 -4.03
CA SER A 93 -6.84 -8.49 -5.00
C SER A 93 -5.54 -9.21 -5.32
N VAL A 94 -5.16 -9.28 -6.60
CA VAL A 94 -3.87 -9.79 -7.07
C VAL A 94 -3.15 -8.67 -7.80
N GLY A 95 -2.14 -8.10 -7.15
CA GLY A 95 -1.24 -7.11 -7.76
C GLY A 95 -0.22 -7.79 -8.69
N PRO A 96 -0.04 -7.30 -9.92
CA PRO A 96 1.03 -7.76 -10.81
C PRO A 96 2.33 -6.97 -10.56
N ALA A 97 3.45 -7.69 -10.53
CA ALA A 97 4.81 -7.15 -10.66
C ALA A 97 5.60 -8.01 -11.64
N SER A 98 6.63 -7.42 -12.25
CA SER A 98 7.55 -8.09 -13.17
C SER A 98 8.87 -8.44 -12.49
N TRP A 99 9.62 -9.38 -13.06
CA TRP A 99 10.99 -9.65 -12.64
C TRP A 99 11.92 -8.44 -12.89
N GLY A 100 11.65 -7.68 -13.96
CA GLY A 100 12.38 -6.45 -14.25
C GLY A 100 12.16 -5.37 -13.18
N ASP A 101 10.97 -5.29 -12.59
CA ASP A 101 10.67 -4.34 -11.52
C ASP A 101 11.52 -4.62 -10.26
N LEU A 102 11.84 -5.90 -10.01
CA LEU A 102 12.73 -6.31 -8.91
C LEU A 102 14.20 -6.02 -9.19
N GLU A 103 14.61 -6.10 -10.45
CA GLU A 103 15.98 -5.84 -10.89
C GLU A 103 16.25 -4.33 -11.01
N ASP A 104 15.20 -3.50 -11.09
CA ASP A 104 15.31 -2.06 -11.21
C ASP A 104 16.00 -1.43 -9.99
N GLN A 105 17.05 -0.65 -10.25
CA GLN A 105 17.84 0.05 -9.23
C GLN A 105 17.28 1.41 -8.84
N SER A 106 16.18 1.84 -9.48
CA SER A 106 15.42 3.05 -9.12
C SER A 106 14.86 2.98 -7.70
N ASP A 107 14.29 4.10 -7.25
CA ASP A 107 13.57 4.14 -5.97
C ASP A 107 12.30 3.28 -6.00
N GLU A 108 11.64 3.13 -7.16
CA GLU A 108 10.47 2.25 -7.32
C GLU A 108 10.84 0.78 -7.10
N GLY A 109 11.88 0.29 -7.79
CA GLY A 109 12.39 -1.06 -7.60
C GLY A 109 12.94 -1.29 -6.19
N TYR A 110 13.57 -0.27 -5.58
CA TYR A 110 13.95 -0.32 -4.16
C TYR A 110 12.73 -0.48 -3.25
N GLY A 111 11.67 0.29 -3.48
CA GLY A 111 10.40 0.18 -2.76
C GLY A 111 9.78 -1.21 -2.87
N LEU A 112 9.77 -1.81 -4.06
CA LEU A 112 9.26 -3.17 -4.27
C LEU A 112 10.06 -4.22 -3.48
N ARG A 113 11.40 -4.10 -3.44
CA ARG A 113 12.23 -5.01 -2.63
C ARG A 113 12.02 -4.82 -1.12
N VAL A 114 11.87 -3.58 -0.65
CA VAL A 114 11.51 -3.29 0.75
C VAL A 114 10.14 -3.92 1.07
N PHE A 115 9.16 -3.75 0.18
CA PHE A 115 7.83 -4.31 0.33
C PHE A 115 7.85 -5.83 0.43
N LEU A 116 8.56 -6.52 -0.48
CA LEU A 116 8.69 -7.97 -0.43
C LEU A 116 9.36 -8.46 0.85
N ARG A 117 10.45 -7.82 1.26
CA ARG A 117 11.21 -8.25 2.44
C ARG A 117 10.40 -8.11 3.74
N HIS A 118 9.66 -7.02 3.88
CA HIS A 118 9.10 -6.63 5.17
C HIS A 118 7.58 -6.77 5.26
N TYR A 119 6.85 -6.78 4.14
CA TYR A 119 5.39 -6.72 4.14
C TYR A 119 4.71 -7.95 3.54
N CYS A 120 5.47 -8.90 3.01
CA CYS A 120 4.93 -10.06 2.30
C CYS A 120 5.26 -11.39 3.01
N VAL A 121 4.33 -12.34 2.92
CA VAL A 121 4.57 -13.76 3.20
C VAL A 121 4.54 -14.51 1.89
N HIS A 122 5.66 -15.14 1.54
CA HIS A 122 5.74 -16.00 0.36
C HIS A 122 4.74 -17.17 0.44
N LEU A 123 4.03 -17.45 -0.64
CA LEU A 123 3.04 -18.53 -0.73
C LEU A 123 3.48 -19.65 -1.67
N ALA A 124 3.99 -19.31 -2.86
CA ALA A 124 4.38 -20.26 -3.88
C ALA A 124 5.33 -19.64 -4.92
N GLY A 125 6.08 -20.49 -5.62
CA GLY A 125 7.03 -20.09 -6.65
C GLY A 125 8.45 -19.92 -6.12
N ALA A 126 9.30 -19.28 -6.91
CA ALA A 126 10.62 -18.85 -6.45
C ALA A 126 10.45 -17.72 -5.42
N ASP A 127 11.32 -17.66 -4.42
CA ASP A 127 11.23 -16.64 -3.37
C ASP A 127 12.38 -15.63 -3.49
N PRO A 128 12.25 -14.58 -4.32
CA PRO A 128 13.25 -13.51 -4.36
C PRO A 128 13.44 -12.81 -3.00
N SER A 129 12.49 -12.88 -2.06
CA SER A 129 12.60 -12.19 -0.76
C SER A 129 13.59 -12.85 0.21
N ASP A 130 13.85 -14.15 0.05
CA ASP A 130 14.77 -14.93 0.90
C ASP A 130 16.22 -14.41 0.82
N GLY A 131 16.62 -13.92 -0.35
CA GLY A 131 17.96 -13.34 -0.57
C GLY A 131 18.07 -11.84 -0.30
N LEU A 132 16.97 -11.15 0.02
CA LEU A 132 17.02 -9.70 0.24
C LEU A 132 17.57 -9.35 1.63
N PRO A 133 18.37 -8.28 1.75
CA PRO A 133 18.83 -7.80 3.04
C PRO A 133 17.66 -7.21 3.83
N GLU A 134 17.88 -6.96 5.13
CA GLU A 134 17.04 -6.02 5.85
C GLU A 134 17.23 -4.61 5.29
N TYR A 135 16.20 -3.78 5.41
CA TYR A 135 16.18 -2.44 4.85
C TYR A 135 16.04 -1.40 5.96
N PRO A 136 16.81 -0.31 5.92
CA PRO A 136 16.69 0.77 6.89
C PRO A 136 15.34 1.47 6.76
N ALA A 137 14.81 1.93 7.90
CA ALA A 137 13.64 2.78 7.98
C ALA A 137 14.04 4.23 7.65
N ASP A 138 14.34 4.50 6.38
CA ASP A 138 14.94 5.74 5.92
C ASP A 138 14.15 6.44 4.81
N ALA A 139 14.65 7.60 4.40
CA ALA A 139 14.04 8.41 3.35
C ALA A 139 13.97 7.66 2.00
N ARG A 140 14.92 6.76 1.71
CA ARG A 140 14.90 5.98 0.46
C ARG A 140 13.79 4.94 0.48
N ALA A 141 13.57 4.26 1.59
CA ALA A 141 12.43 3.36 1.75
C ALA A 141 11.10 4.12 1.63
N ALA A 142 10.98 5.25 2.34
CA ALA A 142 9.80 6.11 2.28
C ALA A 142 9.51 6.60 0.84
N ARG A 143 10.55 7.04 0.14
CA ARG A 143 10.50 7.43 -1.28
C ARG A 143 10.12 6.25 -2.17
N GLY A 144 10.64 5.06 -1.92
CA GLY A 144 10.31 3.88 -2.70
C GLY A 144 8.82 3.51 -2.65
N PHE A 145 8.11 3.81 -1.56
CA PHE A 145 6.67 3.56 -1.46
C PHE A 145 5.78 4.67 -2.07
N ASN A 146 6.23 5.93 -2.02
CA ASN A 146 5.36 7.09 -2.29
C ASN A 146 5.99 8.18 -3.17
N GLY A 147 7.15 7.95 -3.79
CA GLY A 147 7.83 8.95 -4.61
C GLY A 147 7.08 9.33 -5.89
N ASP A 148 6.09 8.56 -6.29
CA ASP A 148 5.13 8.84 -7.36
C ASP A 148 3.95 9.75 -6.93
N ILE A 149 3.87 10.21 -5.68
CA ILE A 149 2.71 10.94 -5.16
C ILE A 149 2.37 12.20 -5.99
N ALA A 150 3.39 12.90 -6.51
CA ALA A 150 3.18 14.05 -7.39
C ALA A 150 2.57 13.65 -8.74
N GLN A 151 2.98 12.51 -9.30
CA GLN A 151 2.39 11.98 -10.53
C GLN A 151 0.92 11.60 -10.30
N HIS A 152 0.62 11.00 -9.15
CA HIS A 152 -0.75 10.71 -8.73
C HIS A 152 -1.61 11.96 -8.62
N LEU A 153 -1.11 13.03 -8.00
CA LEU A 153 -1.81 14.32 -7.95
C LEU A 153 -2.19 14.82 -9.35
N GLN A 154 -1.26 14.78 -10.32
CA GLN A 154 -1.54 15.19 -11.70
C GLN A 154 -2.58 14.28 -12.39
N ARG A 155 -2.50 12.96 -12.15
CA ARG A 155 -3.49 12.01 -12.67
C ARG A 155 -4.88 12.26 -12.07
N TRP A 156 -4.99 12.53 -10.77
CA TRP A 156 -6.27 12.83 -10.12
C TRP A 156 -6.87 14.15 -10.62
N ARG A 157 -6.07 15.20 -10.79
CA ARG A 157 -6.52 16.48 -11.40
C ARG A 157 -7.09 16.26 -12.80
N SER A 158 -6.43 15.42 -13.59
CA SER A 158 -6.84 15.10 -14.96
C SER A 158 -8.07 14.18 -15.02
N ALA A 159 -8.23 13.29 -14.05
CA ALA A 159 -9.35 12.36 -13.95
C ALA A 159 -10.63 13.02 -13.42
N LEU A 160 -10.51 13.97 -12.48
CA LEU A 160 -11.64 14.55 -11.75
C LEU A 160 -12.79 15.05 -12.63
N PRO A 161 -12.57 15.74 -13.79
CA PRO A 161 -13.66 16.19 -14.65
C PRO A 161 -14.41 15.07 -15.38
N ARG A 162 -13.85 13.85 -15.45
CA ARG A 162 -14.33 12.74 -16.29
C ARG A 162 -14.68 11.48 -15.50
N ASP A 163 -14.17 11.33 -14.28
CA ASP A 163 -14.31 10.12 -13.47
C ASP A 163 -15.78 9.93 -13.03
N THR A 164 -16.39 8.83 -13.45
CA THR A 164 -17.78 8.47 -13.11
C THR A 164 -17.88 7.79 -11.76
N GLU A 165 -16.77 7.37 -11.15
CA GLU A 165 -16.69 6.68 -9.87
C GLU A 165 -16.09 7.58 -8.78
N VAL A 166 -16.75 8.72 -8.52
CA VAL A 166 -16.28 9.79 -7.62
C VAL A 166 -15.86 9.28 -6.24
N ALA A 167 -16.66 8.40 -5.63
CA ALA A 167 -16.34 7.79 -4.33
C ALA A 167 -15.06 6.94 -4.37
N ARG A 168 -14.84 6.20 -5.46
CA ARG A 168 -13.60 5.43 -5.64
C ARG A 168 -12.41 6.35 -5.84
N LEU A 169 -12.58 7.45 -6.59
CA LEU A 169 -11.53 8.46 -6.73
C LEU A 169 -11.14 9.07 -5.38
N GLY A 170 -12.10 9.51 -4.57
CA GLY A 170 -11.85 10.02 -3.23
C GLY A 170 -11.14 9.01 -2.32
N THR A 171 -11.55 7.74 -2.37
CA THR A 171 -10.87 6.65 -1.64
C THR A 171 -9.41 6.48 -2.07
N ARG A 172 -9.12 6.53 -3.38
CA ARG A 172 -7.75 6.43 -3.91
C ARG A 172 -6.89 7.62 -3.47
N ILE A 173 -7.43 8.83 -3.55
CA ILE A 173 -6.76 10.06 -3.09
C ILE A 173 -6.42 9.93 -1.61
N ALA A 174 -7.40 9.59 -0.76
CA ALA A 174 -7.21 9.43 0.67
C ALA A 174 -6.13 8.39 1.00
N ARG A 175 -6.25 7.17 0.45
CA ARG A 175 -5.32 6.07 0.77
C ARG A 175 -3.89 6.34 0.36
N LYS A 176 -3.66 6.96 -0.80
CA LYS A 176 -2.31 7.24 -1.28
C LYS A 176 -1.72 8.46 -0.56
N THR A 177 -2.49 9.54 -0.37
CA THR A 177 -2.03 10.72 0.37
C THR A 177 -1.71 10.39 1.83
N LEU A 178 -2.57 9.63 2.52
CA LEU A 178 -2.31 9.25 3.91
C LEU A 178 -1.13 8.29 4.07
N LEU A 179 -0.77 7.54 3.02
CA LEU A 179 0.46 6.73 3.04
C LEU A 179 1.70 7.62 2.94
N ALA A 180 1.65 8.69 2.14
CA ALA A 180 2.70 9.71 2.11
C ALA A 180 2.80 10.48 3.44
N VAL A 181 1.67 10.76 4.11
CA VAL A 181 1.67 11.30 5.49
C VAL A 181 2.36 10.36 6.47
N ALA A 182 2.08 9.05 6.38
CA ALA A 182 2.73 8.06 7.25
C ALA A 182 4.25 8.02 7.05
N ALA A 183 4.72 8.14 5.80
CA ALA A 183 6.14 8.26 5.49
C ALA A 183 6.77 9.53 6.09
N LEU A 184 6.11 10.69 5.97
CA LEU A 184 6.58 11.95 6.56
C LEU A 184 6.68 11.87 8.09
N VAL A 185 5.64 11.36 8.75
CA VAL A 185 5.64 11.17 10.21
C VAL A 185 6.72 10.18 10.63
N SER A 186 6.88 9.08 9.90
CA SER A 186 7.93 8.08 10.17
C SER A 186 9.31 8.71 10.23
N LEU A 187 9.69 9.53 9.25
CA LEU A 187 11.00 10.18 9.26
C LEU A 187 11.14 11.24 10.35
N ARG A 188 10.11 12.07 10.56
CA ARG A 188 10.16 13.16 11.55
C ARG A 188 10.25 12.65 12.98
N ASP A 189 9.53 11.59 13.31
CA ASP A 189 9.53 10.98 14.64
C ASP A 189 10.61 9.88 14.77
N ALA A 190 11.47 9.68 13.75
CA ALA A 190 12.47 8.60 13.71
C ALA A 190 11.87 7.23 14.07
N THR A 191 10.74 6.91 13.43
CA THR A 191 9.97 5.67 13.58
C THR A 191 9.65 5.10 12.19
N TRP A 192 8.88 4.02 12.14
CA TRP A 192 8.38 3.48 10.89
C TRP A 192 6.94 3.02 11.06
N SER A 193 6.02 3.61 10.31
CA SER A 193 4.64 3.14 10.25
C SER A 193 3.95 3.40 8.91
N THR A 194 3.01 2.53 8.57
CA THR A 194 2.04 2.65 7.48
C THR A 194 0.59 2.79 7.99
N ASP A 195 0.42 2.99 9.31
CA ASP A 195 -0.89 3.28 9.90
C ASP A 195 -1.33 4.72 9.61
N ARG A 196 -2.11 4.81 8.54
CA ARG A 196 -2.74 6.05 8.05
C ARG A 196 -3.49 6.84 9.11
N ARG A 197 -4.18 6.21 10.07
CA ARG A 197 -4.99 6.96 11.05
C ARG A 197 -4.12 7.53 12.16
N ALA A 198 -3.27 6.70 12.74
CA ALA A 198 -2.33 7.14 13.77
C ALA A 198 -1.39 8.23 13.23
N CYS A 199 -0.85 8.03 12.02
CA CYS A 199 0.02 9.03 11.39
C CYS A 199 -0.73 10.30 10.99
N ALA A 200 -2.00 10.24 10.57
CA ALA A 200 -2.78 11.45 10.32
C ALA A 200 -3.00 12.28 11.58
N ALA A 201 -3.37 11.62 12.69
CA ALA A 201 -3.52 12.30 13.98
C ALA A 201 -2.20 12.95 14.40
N ARG A 202 -1.09 12.20 14.32
CA ARG A 202 0.24 12.71 14.63
C ARG A 202 0.67 13.86 13.70
N TRP A 203 0.38 13.76 12.41
CA TRP A 203 0.65 14.82 11.44
C TRP A 203 -0.11 16.10 11.79
N ASN A 204 -1.39 16.02 12.16
CA ASN A 204 -2.16 17.19 12.56
C ASN A 204 -1.58 17.91 13.80
N GLU A 205 -0.91 17.18 14.71
CA GLU A 205 -0.17 17.77 15.83
C GLU A 205 1.11 18.47 15.36
N LEU A 206 1.85 17.85 14.42
CA LEU A 206 3.12 18.35 13.90
C LEU A 206 2.93 19.54 12.94
N GLU A 207 1.88 19.53 12.13
CA GLU A 207 1.61 20.47 11.04
C GLU A 207 0.14 20.94 11.07
N PRO A 208 -0.29 21.69 12.10
CA PRO A 208 -1.68 22.10 12.26
C PRO A 208 -2.20 23.00 11.13
N ALA A 209 -1.31 23.58 10.33
CA ALA A 209 -1.66 24.35 9.14
C ALA A 209 -2.11 23.46 7.95
N ILE A 210 -1.79 22.16 7.95
CA ILE A 210 -2.12 21.20 6.90
C ILE A 210 -2.96 20.08 7.52
N TRP A 211 -4.23 20.38 7.79
CA TRP A 211 -5.16 19.44 8.41
C TRP A 211 -5.61 18.34 7.44
N VAL A 212 -5.50 17.07 7.84
CA VAL A 212 -5.77 15.92 6.95
C VAL A 212 -6.97 15.04 7.35
N ASP A 213 -7.77 15.42 8.35
CA ASP A 213 -8.90 14.59 8.82
C ASP A 213 -9.95 14.30 7.76
N THR A 214 -10.15 15.20 6.80
CA THR A 214 -11.07 14.93 5.69
C THR A 214 -10.62 13.70 4.89
N LEU A 215 -9.31 13.49 4.71
CA LEU A 215 -8.78 12.28 4.07
C LEU A 215 -9.00 11.04 4.93
N VAL A 216 -8.91 11.17 6.27
CA VAL A 216 -9.21 10.07 7.21
C VAL A 216 -10.68 9.69 7.13
N ALA A 217 -11.59 10.66 7.09
CA ALA A 217 -13.03 10.44 6.96
C ALA A 217 -13.38 9.72 5.64
N TRP A 218 -12.69 10.06 4.55
CA TRP A 218 -12.87 9.41 3.25
C TRP A 218 -12.47 7.93 3.21
N LEU A 219 -11.74 7.42 4.22
CA LEU A 219 -11.47 5.98 4.34
C LEU A 219 -12.74 5.17 4.65
N ASP A 220 -13.72 5.79 5.32
CA ASP A 220 -14.97 5.15 5.74
C ASP A 220 -16.15 5.63 4.89
N ALA A 221 -16.21 6.94 4.63
CA ALA A 221 -17.28 7.61 3.91
C ALA A 221 -16.68 8.48 2.80
N PRO A 222 -16.30 7.89 1.65
CA PRO A 222 -15.77 8.66 0.53
C PRO A 222 -16.79 9.65 -0.05
N PRO A 223 -16.34 10.75 -0.67
CA PRO A 223 -17.22 11.79 -1.19
C PRO A 223 -18.07 11.26 -2.35
N GLY A 224 -19.35 11.61 -2.35
CA GLY A 224 -20.28 11.30 -3.45
C GLY A 224 -20.24 12.31 -4.60
N ASP A 225 -19.60 13.46 -4.41
CA ASP A 225 -19.59 14.57 -5.35
C ASP A 225 -18.16 15.14 -5.57
N ARG A 226 -17.90 15.57 -6.81
CA ARG A 226 -16.61 16.11 -7.27
C ARG A 226 -16.30 17.46 -6.63
N ASP A 227 -17.32 18.25 -6.32
CA ASP A 227 -17.14 19.55 -5.67
C ASP A 227 -16.57 19.42 -4.25
N ALA A 228 -16.79 18.28 -3.60
CA ALA A 228 -16.14 17.95 -2.34
C ALA A 228 -14.66 17.54 -2.51
N ILE A 229 -14.25 17.06 -3.69
CA ILE A 229 -12.88 16.60 -3.95
C ILE A 229 -11.95 17.78 -4.24
N THR A 230 -12.38 18.74 -5.05
CA THR A 230 -11.51 19.84 -5.53
C THR A 230 -10.80 20.59 -4.39
N PRO A 231 -11.48 21.04 -3.32
CA PRO A 231 -10.81 21.78 -2.24
C PRO A 231 -9.78 20.93 -1.48
N VAL A 232 -10.05 19.63 -1.33
CA VAL A 232 -9.13 18.69 -0.66
C VAL A 232 -7.92 18.40 -1.53
N LEU A 233 -8.14 18.23 -2.84
CA LEU A 233 -7.09 17.95 -3.81
C LEU A 233 -6.12 19.14 -3.96
N GLU A 234 -6.65 20.35 -4.05
CA GLU A 234 -5.85 21.57 -4.22
C GLU A 234 -5.31 22.15 -2.90
N GLY A 235 -5.92 21.79 -1.77
CA GLY A 235 -5.47 22.17 -0.43
C GLY A 235 -4.55 21.13 0.20
N PRO A 236 -5.05 20.31 1.16
CA PRO A 236 -4.22 19.40 1.94
C PRO A 236 -3.43 18.40 1.09
N VAL A 237 -4.02 17.81 0.04
CA VAL A 237 -3.27 16.83 -0.80
C VAL A 237 -2.08 17.48 -1.50
N ALA A 238 -2.28 18.64 -2.14
CA ALA A 238 -1.19 19.37 -2.77
C ALA A 238 -0.12 19.85 -1.76
N ALA A 239 -0.53 20.18 -0.53
CA ALA A 239 0.40 20.52 0.53
C ALA A 239 1.24 19.32 1.01
N ILE A 240 0.63 18.15 1.19
CA ILE A 240 1.34 16.90 1.49
C ILE A 240 2.34 16.54 0.40
N VAL A 241 1.96 16.68 -0.88
CA VAL A 241 2.87 16.43 -2.01
C VAL A 241 4.11 17.32 -1.93
N ARG A 242 3.96 18.62 -1.63
CA ARG A 242 5.08 19.54 -1.48
C ARG A 242 5.97 19.20 -0.28
N ALA A 243 5.37 18.83 0.85
CA ALA A 243 6.12 18.40 2.03
C ALA A 243 6.93 17.12 1.72
N PHE A 244 6.30 16.14 1.07
CA PHE A 244 6.96 14.91 0.64
C PHE A 244 8.13 15.18 -0.30
N GLU A 245 7.93 16.03 -1.32
CA GLU A 245 9.00 16.43 -2.23
C GLU A 245 10.17 17.10 -1.51
N SER A 246 9.88 18.00 -0.56
CA SER A 246 10.90 18.76 0.17
C SER A 246 11.69 17.92 1.17
N GLU A 247 11.04 16.99 1.88
CA GLU A 247 11.64 16.25 3.00
C GLU A 247 12.15 14.87 2.60
N ILE A 248 11.46 14.22 1.67
CA ILE A 248 11.72 12.83 1.27
C ILE A 248 12.27 12.77 -0.15
N GLY A 249 11.78 13.64 -1.03
CA GLY A 249 12.08 13.61 -2.47
C GLY A 249 11.11 12.72 -3.25
N LEU A 250 10.88 13.06 -4.52
CA LEU A 250 10.04 12.29 -5.45
C LEU A 250 10.88 11.28 -6.24
N TRP A 251 10.22 10.32 -6.90
CA TRP A 251 10.88 9.52 -7.92
C TRP A 251 11.39 10.46 -9.02
N VAL A 252 12.64 10.25 -9.42
CA VAL A 252 13.17 10.89 -10.62
C VAL A 252 12.43 10.25 -11.79
N SER A 253 11.68 11.04 -12.56
CA SER A 253 11.08 10.54 -13.80
C SER A 253 12.20 9.99 -14.70
N PRO A 254 12.06 8.79 -15.27
CA PRO A 254 13.02 8.28 -16.24
C PRO A 254 13.15 9.18 -17.47
#